data_AF-A0A4U2DL34-F1
#
_entry.id   AF-A0A4U2DL34-F1
#
_cell.length_a   1.000
_cell.length_b   1.000
_cell.length_c   1.000
_cell.angle_alpha   90.00
_cell.angle_beta   90.00
_cell.angle_gamma   90.00
#
_symmetry.space_group_name_H-M   'P 1'
#
loop_
_entity.id
_entity.type
_entity.pdbx_description
1 polymer ?
#
loop_
_entity_poly.entity_id
_entity_poly.type
_entity_poly.pdbx_seq_one_letter_code
_entity_poly.pdbx_strand_id
1 'polypeptide(L)'
;HAEFFPSETTEGCLKVMKTYIKKKGLFKTLYVDRAGIFGGPKRCHFSQMQRACEELGIEIIFANSPQGKGRIERAFDTFQDRLVPELRLA
;
A
#
# COMPACT_ATOMS: atom_id res chain seq x y z
N HIS A 1 -4.49 8.17 -3.71
CA HIS A 1 -3.28 8.56 -4.45
C HIS A 1 -2.56 7.28 -4.81
N ALA A 2 -2.10 7.14 -6.06
CA ALA A 2 -1.39 5.97 -6.56
C ALA A 2 -0.33 6.45 -7.57
N GLU A 3 0.73 5.66 -7.75
CA GLU A 3 1.85 5.94 -8.65
C GLU A 3 2.44 4.61 -9.17
N PHE A 4 2.93 4.59 -10.40
CA PHE A 4 3.57 3.42 -11.00
C PHE A 4 5.06 3.36 -10.66
N PHE A 5 5.56 2.16 -10.35
CA PHE A 5 6.96 1.90 -10.11
C PHE A 5 7.40 0.67 -10.92
N PRO A 6 8.65 0.62 -11.42
CA PRO A 6 9.16 -0.55 -12.15
C PRO A 6 9.18 -1.84 -11.30
N SER A 7 9.29 -1.72 -9.98
CA SER A 7 9.33 -2.84 -9.05
C SER A 7 8.80 -2.45 -7.67
N GLU A 8 8.37 -3.44 -6.91
CA GLU A 8 7.94 -3.26 -5.52
C GLU A 8 9.16 -3.04 -4.62
N THR A 9 9.35 -1.80 -4.18
CA THR A 9 10.47 -1.40 -3.32
C THR A 9 9.97 -0.63 -2.11
N THR A 10 10.72 -0.72 -1.00
CA THR A 10 10.40 0.02 0.23
C THR A 10 10.39 1.53 0.00
N GLU A 11 11.30 2.06 -0.82
CA GLU A 11 11.34 3.47 -1.18
C GLU A 11 10.09 3.90 -1.94
N GLY A 12 9.64 3.11 -2.93
CA GLY A 12 8.40 3.36 -3.66
C GLY A 12 7.18 3.43 -2.74
N CYS A 13 7.02 2.45 -1.85
CA CYS A 13 5.92 2.45 -0.88
C CYS A 13 5.96 3.66 0.06
N LEU A 14 7.13 4.00 0.60
CA LEU A 14 7.32 5.16 1.47
C LEU A 14 7.01 6.48 0.73
N LYS A 15 7.38 6.59 -0.56
CA LYS A 15 7.07 7.76 -1.38
C LYS A 15 5.55 7.96 -1.53
N VAL A 16 4.82 6.89 -1.83
CA VAL A 16 3.35 6.94 -1.95
C VAL A 16 2.71 7.31 -0.62
N MET A 17 3.13 6.69 0.48
CA MET A 17 2.61 6.99 1.82
C MET A 17 2.87 8.45 2.21
N LYS A 18 4.11 8.93 2.05
CA LYS A 18 4.48 10.33 2.33
C LYS A 18 3.64 11.31 1.51
N THR A 19 3.44 11.04 0.23
CA THR A 19 2.66 11.91 -0.66
C THR A 19 1.18 11.89 -0.29
N TYR A 20 0.64 10.73 0.10
CA TYR A 20 -0.73 10.64 0.60
C TYR A 20 -0.92 11.45 1.89
N ILE A 21 -0.04 11.26 2.88
CA ILE A 21 -0.08 11.99 4.16
C ILE A 21 -0.01 13.49 3.94
N LYS A 22 0.89 13.97 3.06
CA LYS A 22 0.97 15.40 2.72
C LYS A 22 -0.31 15.96 2.10
N LYS A 23 -1.06 15.15 1.36
CA LYS A 23 -2.28 15.59 0.65
C LYS A 23 -3.55 15.47 1.50
N LYS A 24 -3.62 14.50 2.40
CA LYS A 24 -4.86 14.12 3.12
C LYS A 24 -4.73 14.11 4.64
N GLY A 25 -3.54 14.39 5.16
CA GLY A 25 -3.24 14.30 6.59
C GLY A 25 -2.80 12.90 7.01
N LEU A 26 -2.34 12.82 8.26
CA LEU A 26 -1.93 11.58 8.89
C LEU A 26 -3.17 10.73 9.23
N PHE A 27 -3.13 9.45 8.86
CA PHE A 27 -4.22 8.50 9.12
C PHE A 27 -3.84 7.57 10.27
N LYS A 28 -4.85 7.02 10.95
CA LYS A 28 -4.65 6.20 12.16
C LYS A 28 -4.20 4.77 11.85
N THR A 29 -4.74 4.17 10.79
CA THR A 29 -4.61 2.72 10.56
C THR A 29 -4.37 2.39 9.09
N LEU A 30 -3.41 1.50 8.83
CA LEU A 30 -3.06 0.97 7.51
C LEU A 30 -3.48 -0.50 7.40
N TYR A 31 -4.36 -0.83 6.45
CA TYR A 31 -4.75 -2.22 6.16
C TYR A 31 -3.92 -2.78 5.01
N VAL A 32 -3.17 -3.85 5.26
CA VAL A 32 -2.22 -4.45 4.29
C VAL A 32 -2.32 -5.97 4.27
N ASP A 33 -1.83 -6.62 3.21
CA ASP A 33 -1.54 -8.06 3.29
C ASP A 33 -0.32 -8.32 4.17
N ARG A 34 -0.12 -9.60 4.47
CA ARG A 34 1.10 -10.12 5.07
C ARG A 34 2.29 -10.14 4.10
N ALA A 35 2.43 -9.12 3.25
CA ALA A 35 3.61 -8.98 2.40
C ALA A 35 4.84 -8.68 3.28
N GLY A 36 6.00 -9.20 2.87
CA GLY A 36 7.25 -9.06 3.61
C GLY A 36 7.69 -7.60 3.80
N ILE A 37 7.26 -6.71 2.89
CA ILE A 37 7.54 -5.28 2.94
C ILE A 37 6.89 -4.58 4.13
N PHE A 38 5.80 -5.12 4.69
CA PHE A 38 5.10 -4.57 5.86
C PHE A 38 5.50 -5.26 7.17
N GLY A 39 6.52 -6.12 7.16
CA GLY A 39 6.95 -6.85 8.35
C GLY A 39 6.20 -8.16 8.58
N GLY A 40 5.84 -8.87 7.50
CA GLY A 40 5.31 -10.23 7.61
C GLY A 40 6.22 -11.16 8.45
N PRO A 41 5.69 -12.30 8.94
CA PRO A 41 6.28 -13.08 10.06
C PRO A 41 7.72 -13.58 9.85
N LYS A 42 8.26 -13.58 8.62
CA LYS A 42 9.66 -13.95 8.33
C LYS A 42 10.65 -12.79 8.45
N ARG A 43 10.18 -11.53 8.55
CA ARG A 43 11.02 -10.31 8.54
C ARG A 43 10.52 -9.24 9.52
N CYS A 44 9.90 -9.64 10.62
CA CYS A 44 9.63 -8.74 11.74
C CYS A 44 10.95 -8.02 12.10
N HIS A 45 10.92 -6.68 12.17
CA HIS A 45 12.06 -5.79 12.46
C HIS A 45 12.99 -5.36 11.31
N PHE A 46 12.84 -5.88 10.09
CA PHE A 46 13.65 -5.41 8.94
C PHE A 46 12.88 -4.45 8.01
N SER A 47 11.58 -4.28 8.21
CA SER A 47 10.76 -3.39 7.37
C SER A 47 10.90 -1.93 7.81
N GLN A 48 11.51 -1.10 6.95
CA GLN A 48 11.51 0.36 7.13
C GLN A 48 10.10 0.95 7.02
N MET A 49 9.19 0.27 6.31
CA MET A 49 7.80 0.70 6.21
C MET A 49 7.08 0.55 7.55
N GLN A 50 7.26 -0.60 8.21
CA GLN A 50 6.72 -0.85 9.55
C GLN A 50 7.28 0.17 10.55
N ARG A 51 8.61 0.37 10.56
CA ARG A 51 9.25 1.36 11.44
C ARG A 51 8.68 2.76 11.23
N ALA A 52 8.53 3.19 9.98
CA ALA A 52 7.95 4.50 9.67
C ALA A 52 6.50 4.63 10.14
N CYS A 53 5.69 3.58 10.03
CA CYS A 53 4.32 3.57 10.56
C CYS A 53 4.33 3.67 12.09
N GLU A 54 5.16 2.91 12.79
CA GLU A 54 5.29 2.96 14.25
C GLU A 54 5.74 4.34 14.75
N GLU A 55 6.76 4.94 14.13
CA GLU A 55 7.25 6.30 14.45
C GLU A 55 6.17 7.38 14.24
N LEU A 56 5.28 7.17 13.26
CA LEU A 56 4.18 8.08 12.96
C LEU A 56 2.90 7.76 13.76
N GLY A 57 2.90 6.73 14.61
CA GLY A 57 1.72 6.30 15.37
C GLY A 57 0.61 5.70 14.49
N ILE A 58 0.97 5.18 13.31
CA ILE A 58 0.07 4.51 12.38
C ILE A 58 0.04 3.01 12.71
N GLU A 59 -1.14 2.50 13.04
CA GLU A 59 -1.35 1.09 13.32
C GLU A 59 -1.42 0.27 12.02
N ILE A 60 -0.60 -0.77 11.89
CA ILE A 60 -0.67 -1.70 10.75
C ILE A 60 -1.58 -2.87 11.11
N ILE A 61 -2.65 -3.07 10.35
CA ILE A 61 -3.54 -4.22 10.44
C ILE A 61 -3.30 -5.14 9.26
N PHE A 62 -2.82 -6.35 9.54
CA PHE A 62 -2.68 -7.40 8.54
C PHE A 62 -4.04 -8.04 8.26
N ALA A 63 -4.51 -7.91 7.01
CA ALA A 63 -5.70 -8.58 6.55
C ALA A 63 -5.46 -10.11 6.57
N ASN A 64 -6.23 -10.82 7.40
CA ASN A 64 -6.17 -12.28 7.52
C ASN A 64 -7.05 -13.00 6.47
N SER A 65 -7.83 -12.25 5.70
CA SER A 65 -8.74 -12.81 4.72
C SER A 65 -9.07 -11.83 3.57
N PRO A 66 -9.39 -12.33 2.37
CA PRO A 66 -9.78 -11.51 1.21
C PRO A 66 -11.00 -10.61 1.48
N GLN A 67 -11.89 -10.99 2.39
CA GLN A 67 -13.13 -10.27 2.70
C GLN A 67 -12.87 -8.85 3.24
N GLY A 68 -11.71 -8.58 3.87
CA GLY A 68 -11.30 -7.24 4.29
C GLY A 68 -10.75 -6.37 3.13
N LYS A 69 -10.46 -6.98 1.97
CA LYS A 69 -9.87 -6.34 0.80
C LYS A 69 -10.87 -6.08 -0.34
N GLY A 70 -12.14 -6.48 -0.22
CA GLY A 70 -13.11 -6.35 -1.31
C GLY A 70 -13.34 -4.92 -1.85
N ARG A 71 -13.01 -3.86 -1.10
CA ARG A 71 -13.02 -2.49 -1.64
C ARG A 71 -11.80 -2.22 -2.55
N ILE A 72 -10.62 -2.64 -2.12
CA ILE A 72 -9.39 -2.39 -2.86
C ILE A 72 -9.30 -3.32 -4.08
N GLU A 73 -9.77 -4.57 -3.97
CA GLU A 73 -9.86 -5.52 -5.10
C GLU A 73 -10.78 -4.99 -6.20
N ARG A 74 -12.01 -4.57 -5.87
CA ARG A 74 -12.91 -3.94 -6.86
C ARG A 74 -12.33 -2.71 -7.54
N ALA A 75 -11.57 -1.90 -6.78
CA ALA A 75 -10.89 -0.74 -7.36
C ALA A 75 -9.78 -1.17 -8.34
N PHE A 76 -8.98 -2.17 -7.97
CA PHE A 76 -7.95 -2.74 -8.84
C PHE A 76 -8.54 -3.39 -10.09
N ASP A 77 -9.63 -4.14 -9.98
CA ASP A 77 -10.32 -4.71 -11.15
C ASP A 77 -10.78 -3.61 -12.10
N THR A 78 -11.39 -2.54 -11.56
CA THR A 78 -11.81 -1.39 -12.35
C THR A 78 -10.61 -0.72 -13.04
N PHE A 79 -9.48 -0.60 -12.35
CA PHE A 79 -8.27 -0.03 -12.94
C PHE A 79 -7.68 -0.93 -14.02
N GLN A 80 -7.60 -2.25 -13.82
CA GLN A 80 -7.07 -3.16 -14.84
C GLN A 80 -7.97 -3.17 -16.09
N ASP A 81 -9.28 -3.14 -15.91
CA ASP A 81 -10.25 -3.12 -17.01
C ASP A 81 -10.19 -1.83 -17.83
N ARG A 82 -10.03 -0.67 -17.19
CA ARG A 82 -10.08 0.63 -17.88
C ARG A 82 -8.73 1.19 -18.28
N LEU A 83 -7.72 1.03 -17.44
CA LEU A 83 -6.41 1.63 -17.66
C LEU A 83 -5.68 0.96 -18.83
N VAL A 84 -5.79 -0.37 -18.99
CA VAL A 84 -5.10 -1.07 -20.08
C VAL A 84 -5.59 -0.61 -21.46
N PRO A 85 -6.91 -0.47 -21.70
CA PRO A 85 -7.42 0.18 -22.92
C PRO A 85 -6.97 1.64 -23.06
N GLU A 86 -7.06 2.44 -22.00
CA GLU A 86 -6.69 3.87 -22.06
C GLU A 86 -5.20 4.07 -22.40
N LEU A 87 -4.31 3.23 -21.86
CA LEU A 87 -2.87 3.26 -22.18
C LEU A 87 -2.57 2.85 -23.63
N ARG A 88 -3.45 2.09 -24.29
CA ARG A 88 -3.30 1.74 -25.72
C ARG A 88 -3.73 2.86 -26.66
N LEU A 89 -4.54 3.79 -26.16
CA LEU A 89 -5.05 4.93 -26.92
C LEU A 89 -4.14 6.18 -26.80
N ALA A 90 -3.17 6.13 -25.87
CA ALA A 90 -2.22 7.20 -25.58
C ALA A 90 -0.91 7.07 -26.37
#